data_AF-A0A679J014-F1
#
_entry.id   AF-A0A679J014-F1
#
_cell.length_a   1.000
_cell.length_b   1.000
_cell.length_c   1.000
_cell.angle_alpha   90.00
_cell.angle_beta   90.00
_cell.angle_gamma   90.00
#
_symmetry.space_group_name_H-M   'P 1'
#
loop_
_entity.id
_entity.type
_entity.pdbx_description
1 polymer ?
#
loop_
_entity_poly.entity_id
_entity_poly.type
_entity_poly.pdbx_seq_one_letter_code
_entity_poly.pdbx_strand_id
1 'polypeptide(L)'
;MSLQDPRLFGKVAVLFGGSSAEREISMMSGTGVLEALRSRGVDAHAFDPSQRELADLKREGFARCFVALHGRHGEDGTVQGALELLGIPYTGSGVMASSVAMDKVMTKRIWQADGLPTPKYVRLAFDQQSREQVMAVPDVLGLPLIVKPPREGSSIGVTKVEGYSQMQDAVTLSAKYDADVLCEEFIEGEEVTCAVLGQGLDARALPVVRISAPEGAYDYQNKYFTDDVKYQCPSGLPEAEEHEIQRIALAAYRTLGCRGWGRADVMIRASDRKPFLLEMNTSPGMTSHSLVPMSARAAGIPYEELCVRVLASASLDATGGSR
;
A
#
# COMPACT_ATOMS: atom_id res chain seq x y z
N MET A 1 23.63 1.79 -13.34
CA MET A 1 22.70 1.94 -14.48
C MET A 1 22.66 3.41 -14.83
N SER A 2 22.93 3.78 -16.09
CA SER A 2 22.75 5.15 -16.55
C SER A 2 21.26 5.50 -16.40
N LEU A 3 20.96 6.56 -15.64
CA LEU A 3 19.61 7.11 -15.55
C LEU A 3 19.18 7.47 -16.98
N GLN A 4 18.04 6.92 -17.42
CA GLN A 4 17.52 7.12 -18.78
C GLN A 4 17.47 8.61 -19.14
N ASP A 5 17.73 8.93 -20.40
CA ASP A 5 17.58 10.29 -20.93
C ASP A 5 16.16 10.79 -20.64
N PRO A 6 15.98 11.87 -19.84
CA PRO A 6 14.67 12.30 -19.36
C PRO A 6 13.70 12.65 -20.51
N ARG A 7 14.23 12.99 -21.69
CA ARG A 7 13.42 13.27 -22.89
C ARG A 7 12.63 12.04 -23.37
N LEU A 8 13.09 10.83 -23.06
CA LEU A 8 12.41 9.58 -23.43
C LEU A 8 11.10 9.35 -22.66
N PHE A 9 10.89 10.06 -21.55
CA PHE A 9 9.63 9.96 -20.81
C PHE A 9 8.49 10.69 -21.51
N GLY A 10 8.78 11.65 -22.39
CA GLY A 10 7.78 12.55 -22.96
C GLY A 10 7.15 13.45 -21.88
N LYS A 11 5.95 13.98 -22.17
CA LYS A 11 5.17 14.77 -21.22
C LYS A 11 4.55 13.86 -20.15
N VAL A 12 4.89 14.08 -18.89
CA VAL A 12 4.49 13.23 -17.76
C VAL A 12 3.44 13.91 -16.89
N ALA A 13 2.35 13.22 -16.58
CA ALA A 13 1.40 13.65 -15.57
C ALA A 13 1.77 13.04 -14.21
N VAL A 14 1.87 13.84 -13.16
CA VAL A 14 1.90 13.35 -11.78
C VAL A 14 0.49 13.47 -11.24
N LEU A 15 -0.18 12.33 -11.10
CA LEU A 15 -1.53 12.24 -10.55
C LEU A 15 -1.46 12.35 -9.02
N PHE A 16 -2.10 13.35 -8.44
CA PHE A 16 -2.15 13.55 -6.99
C PHE A 16 -3.45 14.26 -6.60
N GLY A 17 -3.68 14.44 -5.29
CA GLY A 17 -4.95 14.95 -4.78
C GLY A 17 -6.00 13.84 -4.81
N GLY A 18 -7.00 13.97 -5.69
CA GLY A 18 -8.17 13.08 -5.72
C GLY A 18 -9.21 13.40 -4.65
N SER A 19 -10.19 12.52 -4.47
CA SER A 19 -11.35 12.74 -3.60
C SER A 19 -11.39 11.81 -2.37
N SER A 20 -10.33 11.04 -2.12
CA SER A 20 -10.25 10.14 -0.97
C SER A 20 -10.02 10.90 0.35
N ALA A 21 -10.19 10.21 1.48
CA ALA A 21 -9.83 10.73 2.80
C ALA A 21 -8.33 11.05 2.93
N GLU A 22 -7.50 10.51 2.03
CA GLU A 22 -6.04 10.64 2.03
C GLU A 22 -5.55 11.73 1.06
N ARG A 23 -6.44 12.62 0.61
CA ARG A 23 -6.14 13.71 -0.33
C ARG A 23 -4.92 14.53 0.08
N GLU A 24 -4.81 14.95 1.33
CA GLU A 24 -3.69 15.79 1.80
C GLU A 24 -2.35 15.04 1.70
N ILE A 25 -2.33 13.76 2.04
CA ILE A 25 -1.14 12.90 1.91
C ILE A 25 -0.76 12.76 0.42
N SER A 26 -1.76 12.59 -0.43
CA SER A 26 -1.61 12.48 -1.89
C SER A 26 -1.02 13.77 -2.48
N MET A 27 -1.52 14.95 -2.05
CA MET A 27 -0.96 16.25 -2.43
C MET A 27 0.52 16.39 -2.04
N MET A 28 0.89 16.00 -0.81
CA MET A 28 2.29 16.05 -0.35
C MET A 28 3.19 15.10 -1.14
N SER A 29 2.76 13.84 -1.33
CA SER A 29 3.49 12.85 -2.13
C SER A 29 3.68 13.32 -3.57
N GLY A 30 2.61 13.76 -4.22
CA GLY A 30 2.62 14.24 -5.60
C GLY A 30 3.50 15.46 -5.81
N THR A 31 3.50 16.40 -4.86
CA THR A 31 4.36 17.60 -4.91
C THR A 31 5.83 17.20 -4.86
N GLY A 32 6.23 16.34 -3.92
CA GLY A 32 7.60 15.85 -3.83
C GLY A 32 8.05 15.08 -5.08
N VAL A 33 7.18 14.22 -5.61
CA VAL A 33 7.44 13.49 -6.87
C VAL A 33 7.61 14.46 -8.04
N LEU A 34 6.73 15.46 -8.16
CA LEU A 34 6.79 16.45 -9.24
C LEU A 34 8.11 17.24 -9.21
N GLU A 35 8.53 17.70 -8.04
CA GLU A 35 9.80 18.40 -7.84
C GLU A 35 11.01 17.51 -8.18
N ALA A 36 10.99 16.27 -7.69
CA ALA A 36 12.04 15.29 -7.97
C ALA A 36 12.18 14.93 -9.45
N LEU A 37 11.06 14.77 -10.17
CA LEU A 37 11.09 14.51 -11.61
C LEU A 37 11.63 15.72 -12.39
N ARG A 38 11.18 16.93 -12.03
CA ARG A 38 11.65 18.18 -12.66
C ARG A 38 13.13 18.44 -12.42
N SER A 39 13.64 18.16 -11.22
CA SER A 39 15.08 18.31 -10.91
C SER A 39 15.98 17.37 -11.74
N ARG A 40 15.39 16.29 -12.27
CA ARG A 40 16.04 15.34 -13.19
C ARG A 40 15.79 15.65 -14.67
N GLY A 41 15.15 16.78 -14.98
CA GLY A 41 14.90 17.25 -16.34
C GLY A 41 13.70 16.59 -17.04
N VAL A 42 12.84 15.90 -16.31
CA VAL A 42 11.59 15.31 -16.86
C VAL A 42 10.55 16.42 -17.05
N ASP A 43 9.85 16.38 -18.19
CA ASP A 43 8.71 17.27 -18.50
C ASP A 43 7.46 16.86 -17.71
N ALA A 44 7.50 17.05 -16.39
CA ALA A 44 6.46 16.62 -15.46
C ALA A 44 5.51 17.77 -15.08
N HIS A 45 4.21 17.46 -15.06
CA HIS A 45 3.13 18.39 -14.71
C HIS A 45 2.20 17.81 -13.67
N ALA A 46 1.69 18.69 -12.81
CA ALA A 46 0.63 18.36 -11.87
C ALA A 46 -0.67 18.01 -12.60
N PHE A 47 -1.36 16.98 -12.12
CA PHE A 47 -2.70 16.62 -12.59
C PHE A 47 -3.54 16.10 -11.43
N ASP A 48 -4.58 16.85 -11.05
CA ASP A 48 -5.52 16.42 -10.02
C ASP A 48 -6.83 15.95 -10.66
N PRO A 49 -7.15 14.64 -10.63
CA PRO A 49 -8.36 14.11 -11.26
C PRO A 49 -9.66 14.54 -10.56
N SER A 50 -9.60 15.17 -9.37
CA SER A 50 -10.79 15.79 -8.77
C SER A 50 -11.06 17.20 -9.27
N GLN A 51 -10.13 17.80 -10.04
CA GLN A 51 -10.21 19.16 -10.57
C GLN A 51 -10.19 19.19 -12.10
N ARG A 52 -9.86 18.07 -12.73
CA ARG A 52 -9.68 17.94 -14.17
C ARG A 52 -10.25 16.63 -14.67
N GLU A 53 -10.73 16.63 -15.90
CA GLU A 53 -11.26 15.43 -16.55
C GLU A 53 -10.11 14.50 -16.96
N LEU A 54 -10.17 13.21 -16.59
CA LEU A 54 -9.11 12.26 -16.98
C LEU A 54 -8.85 12.21 -18.50
N ALA A 55 -9.87 12.50 -19.32
CA ALA A 55 -9.72 12.58 -20.77
C ALA A 55 -8.75 13.69 -21.24
N ASP A 56 -8.48 14.70 -20.42
CA ASP A 56 -7.47 15.74 -20.69
C ASP A 56 -6.07 15.16 -20.80
N LEU A 57 -5.77 14.05 -20.11
CA LEU A 57 -4.49 13.37 -20.24
C LEU A 57 -4.17 13.04 -21.70
N LYS A 58 -5.18 12.52 -22.42
CA LYS A 58 -5.04 12.17 -23.85
C LYS A 58 -5.11 13.40 -24.75
N ARG A 59 -6.04 14.34 -24.48
CA ARG A 59 -6.18 15.58 -25.28
C ARG A 59 -4.92 16.44 -25.26
N GLU A 60 -4.22 16.48 -24.13
CA GLU A 60 -3.04 17.32 -23.93
C GLU A 60 -1.71 16.60 -24.18
N GLY A 61 -1.77 15.37 -24.71
CA GLY A 61 -0.59 14.63 -25.17
C GLY A 61 0.31 14.11 -24.05
N PHE A 62 -0.24 13.77 -22.88
CA PHE A 62 0.55 13.10 -21.84
C PHE A 62 0.96 11.69 -22.30
N ALA A 63 2.25 11.40 -22.22
CA ALA A 63 2.84 10.15 -22.66
C ALA A 63 2.79 9.05 -21.59
N ARG A 64 2.76 9.43 -20.30
CA ARG A 64 2.67 8.51 -19.16
C ARG A 64 2.24 9.23 -17.89
N CYS A 65 1.78 8.45 -16.91
CA CYS A 65 1.36 8.94 -15.60
C CYS A 65 2.23 8.36 -14.48
N PHE A 66 2.68 9.21 -13.57
CA PHE A 66 3.09 8.81 -12.24
C PHE A 66 1.87 8.88 -11.32
N VAL A 67 1.48 7.77 -10.73
CA VAL A 67 0.36 7.69 -9.79
C VAL A 67 0.88 7.94 -8.38
N ALA A 68 0.54 9.09 -7.81
CA ALA A 68 0.77 9.47 -6.41
C ALA A 68 -0.57 9.77 -5.70
N LEU A 69 -1.64 9.10 -6.13
CA LEU A 69 -2.95 9.08 -5.48
C LEU A 69 -2.94 8.02 -4.37
N HIS A 70 -3.64 8.29 -3.27
CA HIS A 70 -3.76 7.37 -2.14
C HIS A 70 -5.23 7.08 -1.84
N GLY A 71 -5.52 5.83 -1.49
CA GLY A 71 -6.87 5.38 -1.16
C GLY A 71 -7.76 5.12 -2.37
N ARG A 72 -9.08 5.07 -2.12
CA ARG A 72 -10.10 4.75 -3.15
C ARG A 72 -10.01 5.67 -4.37
N HIS A 73 -10.27 5.10 -5.53
CA HIS A 73 -10.07 5.64 -6.87
C HIS A 73 -8.62 5.87 -7.31
N GLY A 74 -7.65 5.88 -6.39
CA GLY A 74 -6.22 6.03 -6.70
C GLY A 74 -5.44 4.72 -6.66
N GLU A 75 -5.74 3.85 -5.70
CA GLU A 75 -4.99 2.64 -5.36
C GLU A 75 -5.79 1.34 -5.58
N ASP A 76 -7.08 1.44 -5.91
CA ASP A 76 -8.03 0.33 -5.96
C ASP A 76 -8.28 -0.23 -7.37
N GLY A 77 -7.48 0.15 -8.36
CA GLY A 77 -7.62 -0.28 -9.75
C GLY A 77 -8.51 0.64 -10.61
N THR A 78 -9.23 1.61 -10.02
CA THR A 78 -10.15 2.47 -10.78
C THR A 78 -9.41 3.37 -11.76
N VAL A 79 -8.44 4.18 -11.30
CA VAL A 79 -7.67 5.05 -12.18
C VAL A 79 -6.79 4.24 -13.12
N GLN A 80 -6.27 3.09 -12.68
CA GLN A 80 -5.51 2.15 -13.49
C GLN A 80 -6.35 1.70 -14.69
N GLY A 81 -7.61 1.28 -14.46
CA GLY A 81 -8.51 0.86 -15.53
C GLY A 81 -8.84 1.99 -16.51
N ALA A 82 -9.01 3.22 -16.02
CA ALA A 82 -9.18 4.38 -16.89
C ALA A 82 -7.93 4.63 -17.76
N LEU A 83 -6.73 4.51 -17.19
CA LEU A 83 -5.47 4.69 -17.90
C LEU A 83 -5.22 3.56 -18.92
N GLU A 84 -5.61 2.32 -18.63
CA GLU A 84 -5.63 1.21 -19.59
C GLU A 84 -6.50 1.55 -20.81
N LEU A 85 -7.73 2.03 -20.59
CA LEU A 85 -8.64 2.40 -21.69
C LEU A 85 -8.16 3.62 -22.47
N LEU A 86 -7.48 4.57 -21.81
CA LEU A 86 -6.88 5.72 -22.49
C LEU A 86 -5.62 5.33 -23.29
N GLY A 87 -5.00 4.20 -22.97
CA GLY A 87 -3.74 3.73 -23.55
C GLY A 87 -2.54 4.52 -23.04
N ILE A 88 -2.57 4.97 -21.79
CA ILE A 88 -1.51 5.80 -21.18
C ILE A 88 -0.77 4.96 -20.12
N PRO A 89 0.50 4.59 -20.35
CA PRO A 89 1.31 3.87 -19.37
C PRO A 89 1.35 4.57 -18.02
N TYR A 90 1.30 3.80 -16.94
CA TYR A 90 1.30 4.34 -15.58
C TYR A 90 2.19 3.56 -14.63
N THR A 91 2.65 4.23 -13.59
CA THR A 91 3.51 3.62 -12.55
C THR A 91 2.70 2.76 -11.60
N GLY A 92 3.33 1.71 -11.08
CA GLY A 92 2.75 0.86 -10.04
C GLY A 92 1.90 -0.29 -10.59
N SER A 93 1.15 -0.89 -9.67
CA SER A 93 0.40 -2.12 -9.94
C SER A 93 -0.80 -1.88 -10.83
N GLY A 94 -1.25 -2.97 -11.45
CA GLY A 94 -2.31 -3.01 -12.45
C GLY A 94 -3.70 -3.05 -11.87
N VAL A 95 -4.71 -3.09 -12.73
CA VAL A 95 -6.12 -3.10 -12.30
C VAL A 95 -6.37 -4.20 -11.27
N MET A 96 -6.05 -5.46 -11.61
CA MET A 96 -6.29 -6.60 -10.74
C MET A 96 -5.49 -6.50 -9.44
N ALA A 97 -4.19 -6.27 -9.54
CA ALA A 97 -3.30 -6.23 -8.38
C ALA A 97 -3.67 -5.09 -7.42
N SER A 98 -3.99 -3.90 -7.93
CA SER A 98 -4.46 -2.75 -7.14
C SER A 98 -5.81 -3.03 -6.48
N SER A 99 -6.81 -3.52 -7.22
CA SER A 99 -8.12 -3.86 -6.65
C SER A 99 -8.04 -4.93 -5.56
N VAL A 100 -7.24 -5.98 -5.78
CA VAL A 100 -7.06 -7.06 -4.81
C VAL A 100 -6.30 -6.57 -3.59
N ALA A 101 -5.18 -5.84 -3.78
CA ALA A 101 -4.36 -5.35 -2.67
C ALA A 101 -5.13 -4.41 -1.74
N MET A 102 -6.05 -3.59 -2.30
CA MET A 102 -6.93 -2.73 -1.52
C MET A 102 -7.92 -3.54 -0.65
N ASP A 103 -8.37 -4.72 -1.11
CA ASP A 103 -9.24 -5.61 -0.33
C ASP A 103 -8.42 -6.58 0.51
N LYS A 104 -8.31 -6.25 1.81
CA LYS A 104 -7.56 -7.05 2.78
C LYS A 104 -8.08 -8.48 2.89
N VAL A 105 -9.38 -8.74 2.70
CA VAL A 105 -9.92 -10.10 2.75
C VAL A 105 -9.48 -10.89 1.52
N MET A 106 -9.60 -10.31 0.33
CA MET A 106 -9.20 -10.98 -0.91
C MET A 106 -7.70 -11.22 -0.97
N THR A 107 -6.90 -10.23 -0.55
CA THR A 107 -5.45 -10.36 -0.38
C THR A 107 -5.12 -11.56 0.51
N LYS A 108 -5.76 -11.69 1.67
CA LYS A 108 -5.53 -12.81 2.59
C LYS A 108 -5.92 -14.16 2.02
N ARG A 109 -7.04 -14.25 1.31
CA ARG A 109 -7.46 -15.49 0.64
C ARG A 109 -6.39 -15.98 -0.33
N ILE A 110 -5.87 -15.07 -1.15
CA ILE A 110 -4.84 -15.37 -2.14
C ILE A 110 -3.53 -15.75 -1.45
N TRP A 111 -3.09 -15.00 -0.45
CA TRP A 111 -1.90 -15.34 0.33
C TRP A 111 -1.98 -16.69 1.01
N GLN A 112 -3.12 -17.02 1.63
CA GLN A 112 -3.31 -18.32 2.27
C GLN A 112 -3.31 -19.48 1.26
N ALA A 113 -3.88 -19.27 0.07
CA ALA A 113 -3.84 -20.28 -1.00
C ALA A 113 -2.41 -20.61 -1.45
N ASP A 114 -1.51 -19.62 -1.40
CA ASP A 114 -0.09 -19.76 -1.74
C ASP A 114 0.81 -20.04 -0.52
N GLY A 115 0.22 -20.31 0.65
CA GLY A 115 0.95 -20.69 1.87
C GLY A 115 1.71 -19.53 2.54
N LEU A 116 1.35 -18.28 2.24
CA LEU A 116 1.95 -17.10 2.86
C LEU A 116 1.30 -16.79 4.23
N PRO A 117 2.10 -16.40 5.25
CA PRO A 117 1.60 -16.18 6.58
C PRO A 117 0.83 -14.86 6.68
N THR A 118 -0.38 -14.92 7.20
CA THR A 118 -1.24 -13.77 7.54
C THR A 118 -2.03 -14.13 8.81
N PRO A 119 -2.43 -13.16 9.66
CA PRO A 119 -3.26 -13.46 10.83
C PRO A 119 -4.52 -14.23 10.42
N LYS A 120 -4.94 -15.19 11.25
CA LYS A 120 -6.26 -15.80 11.18
C LYS A 120 -7.31 -14.70 11.20
N TYR A 121 -8.38 -14.91 10.43
CA TYR A 121 -9.41 -13.89 10.29
C TYR A 121 -10.80 -14.48 10.07
N VAL A 122 -11.80 -13.65 10.38
CA VAL A 122 -13.21 -13.87 10.06
C VAL A 122 -13.68 -12.65 9.27
N ARG A 123 -14.35 -12.89 8.14
CA ARG A 123 -15.10 -11.84 7.42
C ARG A 123 -16.56 -11.91 7.86
N LEU A 124 -17.07 -10.80 8.40
CA LEU A 124 -18.50 -10.59 8.56
C LEU A 124 -19.02 -9.81 7.35
N ALA A 125 -19.70 -10.51 6.44
CA ALA A 125 -20.33 -9.86 5.28
C ALA A 125 -21.46 -8.92 5.75
N PHE A 126 -21.86 -7.96 4.91
CA PHE A 126 -22.94 -7.00 5.25
C PHE A 126 -24.25 -7.65 5.74
N ASP A 127 -24.55 -8.87 5.29
CA ASP A 127 -25.73 -9.66 5.65
C ASP A 127 -25.45 -10.71 6.75
N GLN A 128 -24.24 -10.72 7.31
CA GLN A 128 -23.75 -11.68 8.31
C GLN A 128 -23.20 -10.98 9.56
N GLN A 129 -23.90 -9.94 10.01
CA GLN A 129 -23.54 -9.13 11.18
C GLN A 129 -24.62 -9.15 12.26
N SER A 130 -25.37 -10.26 12.39
CA SER A 130 -26.27 -10.44 13.53
C SER A 130 -25.48 -10.42 14.84
N ARG A 131 -26.14 -10.08 15.95
CA ARG A 131 -25.50 -10.07 17.27
C ARG A 131 -24.85 -11.41 17.57
N GLU A 132 -25.53 -12.52 17.27
CA GLU A 132 -25.03 -13.88 17.51
C GLU A 132 -23.73 -14.14 16.71
N GLN A 133 -23.69 -13.74 15.44
CA GLN A 133 -22.52 -13.91 14.57
C GLN A 133 -21.34 -13.06 15.06
N VAL A 134 -21.59 -11.80 15.40
CA VAL A 134 -20.58 -10.88 15.94
C VAL A 134 -19.99 -11.41 17.25
N MET A 135 -20.82 -11.90 18.16
CA MET A 135 -20.38 -12.39 19.46
C MET A 135 -19.65 -13.74 19.39
N ALA A 136 -19.79 -14.50 18.29
CA ALA A 136 -19.08 -15.76 18.08
C ALA A 136 -17.65 -15.58 17.53
N VAL A 137 -17.29 -14.40 17.03
CA VAL A 137 -15.95 -14.15 16.46
C VAL A 137 -14.81 -14.41 17.45
N PRO A 138 -14.87 -13.94 18.72
CA PRO A 138 -13.83 -14.23 19.70
C PRO A 138 -13.65 -15.73 20.00
N ASP A 139 -14.68 -16.56 19.83
CA ASP A 139 -14.59 -18.02 20.02
C ASP A 139 -13.71 -18.68 18.95
N VAL A 140 -13.56 -18.04 17.79
CA VAL A 140 -12.75 -18.50 16.66
C VAL A 140 -11.33 -17.92 16.69
N LEU A 141 -11.21 -16.62 16.97
CA LEU A 141 -9.96 -15.88 16.85
C LEU A 141 -9.21 -15.71 18.18
N GLY A 142 -9.90 -15.86 19.31
CA GLY A 142 -9.39 -15.48 20.62
C GLY A 142 -9.42 -13.96 20.85
N LEU A 143 -8.93 -13.54 22.01
CA LEU A 143 -8.78 -12.14 22.40
C LEU A 143 -7.32 -11.87 22.84
N PRO A 144 -6.81 -10.64 22.63
CA PRO A 144 -7.47 -9.56 21.89
C PRO A 144 -7.54 -9.84 20.38
N LEU A 145 -8.39 -9.10 19.67
CA LEU A 145 -8.52 -9.16 18.21
C LEU A 145 -8.62 -7.76 17.60
N ILE A 146 -8.37 -7.63 16.31
CA ILE A 146 -8.55 -6.37 15.56
C ILE A 146 -9.82 -6.46 14.72
N VAL A 147 -10.67 -5.42 14.78
CA VAL A 147 -11.81 -5.21 13.88
C VAL A 147 -11.48 -4.02 12.98
N LYS A 148 -11.63 -4.17 11.66
CA LYS A 148 -11.33 -3.10 10.69
C LYS A 148 -12.12 -3.22 9.39
N PRO A 149 -12.28 -2.12 8.63
CA PRO A 149 -12.82 -2.18 7.28
C PRO A 149 -11.82 -2.87 6.34
N PRO A 150 -12.26 -3.77 5.46
CA PRO A 150 -11.36 -4.49 4.56
C PRO A 150 -10.78 -3.61 3.45
N ARG A 151 -11.46 -2.54 3.01
CA ARG A 151 -11.08 -1.69 1.87
C ARG A 151 -10.91 -0.21 2.25
N GLU A 152 -10.30 0.02 3.40
CA GLU A 152 -9.87 1.35 3.83
C GLU A 152 -8.37 1.37 4.15
N GLY A 153 -7.78 2.56 4.00
CA GLY A 153 -6.39 2.85 4.31
C GLY A 153 -6.23 3.56 5.66
N SER A 154 -4.97 3.79 6.04
CA SER A 154 -4.57 4.69 7.11
C SER A 154 -5.28 4.49 8.47
N SER A 155 -5.54 3.24 8.85
CA SER A 155 -6.10 2.84 10.14
C SER A 155 -7.49 3.42 10.47
N ILE A 156 -8.25 3.89 9.47
CA ILE A 156 -9.62 4.40 9.66
C ILE A 156 -10.56 3.24 10.03
N GLY A 157 -11.36 3.43 11.10
CA GLY A 157 -12.34 2.44 11.55
C GLY A 157 -11.74 1.19 12.19
N VAL A 158 -10.45 1.18 12.52
CA VAL A 158 -9.77 0.08 13.21
C VAL A 158 -10.06 0.13 14.72
N THR A 159 -10.32 -1.01 15.34
CA THR A 159 -10.51 -1.13 16.79
C THR A 159 -9.83 -2.39 17.31
N LYS A 160 -9.00 -2.25 18.37
CA LYS A 160 -8.53 -3.40 19.16
C LYS A 160 -9.61 -3.76 20.18
N VAL A 161 -10.10 -4.99 20.09
CA VAL A 161 -11.12 -5.54 20.99
C VAL A 161 -10.45 -6.47 21.99
N GLU A 162 -10.60 -6.15 23.27
CA GLU A 162 -10.03 -6.89 24.40
C GLU A 162 -11.10 -7.74 25.11
N GLY A 163 -12.38 -7.52 24.82
CA GLY A 163 -13.49 -8.26 25.43
C GLY A 163 -14.75 -8.33 24.56
N TYR A 164 -15.57 -9.35 24.81
CA TYR A 164 -16.85 -9.60 24.13
C TYR A 164 -17.78 -8.37 24.12
N SER A 165 -17.81 -7.59 25.19
CA SER A 165 -18.66 -6.40 25.31
C SER A 165 -18.34 -5.31 24.29
N GLN A 166 -17.13 -5.27 23.73
CA GLN A 166 -16.68 -4.26 22.76
C GLN A 166 -16.98 -4.66 21.31
N MET A 167 -17.34 -5.94 21.05
CA MET A 167 -17.47 -6.47 19.69
C MET A 167 -18.51 -5.74 18.85
N GLN A 168 -19.70 -5.51 19.43
CA GLN A 168 -20.79 -4.87 18.68
C GLN A 168 -20.46 -3.44 18.27
N ASP A 169 -19.83 -2.67 19.17
CA ASP A 169 -19.44 -1.30 18.90
C ASP A 169 -18.32 -1.22 17.87
N ALA A 170 -17.33 -2.12 17.96
CA ALA A 170 -16.23 -2.21 17.00
C ALA A 170 -16.73 -2.56 15.58
N VAL A 171 -17.63 -3.55 15.45
CA VAL A 171 -18.24 -3.90 14.16
C VAL A 171 -19.10 -2.75 13.63
N THR A 172 -19.90 -2.10 14.49
CA THR A 172 -20.73 -0.96 14.09
C THR A 172 -19.89 0.22 13.61
N LEU A 173 -18.75 0.48 14.25
CA LEU A 173 -17.82 1.53 13.80
C LEU A 173 -17.21 1.18 12.44
N SER A 174 -16.68 -0.03 12.28
CA SER A 174 -16.09 -0.49 11.02
C SER A 174 -17.11 -0.46 9.87
N ALA A 175 -18.36 -0.87 10.13
CA ALA A 175 -19.44 -0.92 9.15
C ALA A 175 -19.85 0.46 8.58
N LYS A 176 -19.43 1.56 9.22
CA LYS A 176 -19.67 2.92 8.69
C LYS A 176 -18.80 3.24 7.46
N TYR A 177 -17.67 2.55 7.30
CA TYR A 177 -16.69 2.82 6.24
C TYR A 177 -16.71 1.77 5.13
N ASP A 178 -17.18 0.57 5.45
CA ASP A 178 -17.28 -0.54 4.52
C ASP A 178 -18.44 -1.47 4.93
N ALA A 179 -19.19 -2.00 3.97
CA ALA A 179 -20.31 -2.89 4.26
C ALA A 179 -19.86 -4.23 4.86
N ASP A 180 -18.67 -4.71 4.48
CA ASP A 180 -18.05 -5.89 5.06
C ASP A 180 -17.11 -5.48 6.21
N VAL A 181 -16.96 -6.35 7.20
CA VAL A 181 -16.06 -6.15 8.34
C VAL A 181 -15.05 -7.29 8.42
N LEU A 182 -13.79 -6.94 8.64
CA LEU A 182 -12.68 -7.88 8.82
C LEU A 182 -12.29 -7.92 10.29
N CYS A 183 -12.39 -9.10 10.90
CA CYS A 183 -11.88 -9.39 12.23
C CYS A 183 -10.62 -10.27 12.11
N GLU A 184 -9.53 -9.91 12.78
CA GLU A 184 -8.25 -10.62 12.74
C GLU A 184 -7.75 -10.95 14.14
N GLU A 185 -7.10 -12.10 14.31
CA GLU A 185 -6.34 -12.37 15.54
C GLU A 185 -5.32 -11.26 15.77
N PHE A 186 -5.17 -10.80 17.01
CA PHE A 186 -4.16 -9.79 17.33
C PHE A 186 -2.77 -10.43 17.37
N ILE A 187 -1.87 -9.93 16.53
CA ILE A 187 -0.46 -10.32 16.57
C ILE A 187 0.28 -9.35 17.50
N GLU A 188 0.47 -9.77 18.75
CA GLU A 188 1.33 -9.04 19.69
C GLU A 188 2.80 -9.16 19.27
N GLY A 189 3.46 -8.03 19.02
CA GLY A 189 4.89 -8.00 18.70
C GLY A 189 5.33 -6.74 17.97
N GLU A 190 6.33 -6.87 17.11
CA GLU A 190 6.99 -5.74 16.45
C GLU A 190 6.41 -5.50 15.06
N GLU A 191 6.13 -4.23 14.74
CA GLU A 191 5.67 -3.83 13.41
C GLU A 191 6.85 -3.45 12.52
N VAL A 192 6.86 -3.98 11.31
CA VAL A 192 7.86 -3.71 10.29
C VAL A 192 7.21 -3.56 8.92
N THR A 193 7.93 -2.91 8.01
CA THR A 193 7.49 -2.80 6.64
C THR A 193 8.63 -3.05 5.65
N CYS A 194 8.29 -3.63 4.51
CA CYS A 194 9.25 -3.98 3.47
C CYS A 194 8.78 -3.43 2.12
N ALA A 195 9.54 -2.47 1.59
CA ALA A 195 9.31 -1.93 0.26
C ALA A 195 9.81 -2.91 -0.81
N VAL A 196 9.07 -3.03 -1.91
CA VAL A 196 9.45 -3.85 -3.07
C VAL A 196 9.52 -2.94 -4.30
N LEU A 197 10.57 -3.09 -5.10
CA LEU A 197 10.76 -2.37 -6.36
C LEU A 197 10.93 -3.36 -7.52
N GLY A 198 10.39 -3.01 -8.68
CA GLY A 198 10.49 -3.80 -9.91
C GLY A 198 9.28 -4.69 -10.14
N GLN A 199 9.44 -5.74 -10.94
CA GLN A 199 8.36 -6.64 -11.32
C GLN A 199 8.88 -8.03 -11.66
N GLY A 200 8.03 -9.05 -11.55
CA GLY A 200 8.37 -10.43 -11.90
C GLY A 200 9.65 -10.93 -11.20
N LEU A 201 10.56 -11.53 -11.97
CA LEU A 201 11.82 -12.06 -11.45
C LEU A 201 12.81 -10.97 -11.03
N ASP A 202 12.73 -9.78 -11.65
CA ASP A 202 13.60 -8.63 -11.35
C ASP A 202 13.11 -7.82 -10.14
N ALA A 203 11.92 -8.13 -9.60
CA ALA A 203 11.43 -7.53 -8.37
C ALA A 203 12.38 -7.86 -7.20
N ARG A 204 12.67 -6.85 -6.38
CA ARG A 204 13.52 -6.97 -5.20
C ARG A 204 12.90 -6.27 -4.00
N ALA A 205 12.99 -6.94 -2.85
CA ALA A 205 12.73 -6.32 -1.57
C ALA A 205 13.89 -5.39 -1.19
N LEU A 206 13.56 -4.27 -0.54
CA LEU A 206 14.51 -3.29 0.00
C LEU A 206 14.75 -3.53 1.50
N PRO A 207 15.75 -2.87 2.12
CA PRO A 207 15.99 -2.97 3.56
C PRO A 207 14.72 -2.76 4.39
N VAL A 208 14.52 -3.61 5.38
CA VAL A 208 13.31 -3.56 6.21
C VAL A 208 13.34 -2.30 7.08
N VAL A 209 12.18 -1.67 7.26
CA VAL A 209 12.00 -0.55 8.18
C VAL A 209 11.26 -1.05 9.40
N ARG A 210 11.85 -0.88 10.58
CA ARG A 210 11.17 -1.17 11.85
C ARG A 210 10.39 0.06 12.29
N ILE A 211 9.14 -0.15 12.70
CA ILE A 211 8.23 0.89 13.18
C ILE A 211 8.09 0.72 14.69
N SER A 212 8.35 1.78 15.43
CA SER A 212 8.24 1.83 16.89
C SER A 212 7.28 2.92 17.28
N ALA A 213 6.01 2.55 17.50
CA ALA A 213 5.00 3.43 18.07
C ALA A 213 4.91 3.20 19.59
N PRO A 214 4.88 4.26 20.43
CA PRO A 214 4.63 4.11 21.86
C PRO A 214 3.31 3.39 22.10
N GLU A 215 3.29 2.47 23.08
CA GLU A 215 2.10 1.68 23.46
C GLU A 215 1.47 0.85 22.32
N GLY A 216 2.17 0.66 21.20
CA GLY A 216 1.66 -0.08 20.03
C GLY A 216 0.62 0.69 19.21
N ALA A 217 0.47 2.00 19.44
CA ALA A 217 -0.51 2.83 18.76
C ALA A 217 0.02 3.35 17.41
N TYR A 218 0.01 2.54 16.36
CA TYR A 218 0.28 2.99 14.99
C TYR A 218 -1.01 3.36 14.24
N ASP A 219 -1.73 4.35 14.77
CA ASP A 219 -2.98 4.86 14.20
C ASP A 219 -2.77 6.04 13.22
N TYR A 220 -3.85 6.53 12.60
CA TYR A 220 -3.82 7.64 11.63
C TYR A 220 -3.09 8.88 12.16
N GLN A 221 -3.34 9.21 13.43
CA GLN A 221 -2.80 10.42 14.05
C GLN A 221 -1.29 10.27 14.25
N ASN A 222 -0.85 9.13 14.77
CA ASN A 222 0.56 8.86 15.00
C ASN A 222 1.35 8.68 13.70
N LYS A 223 0.72 8.19 12.62
CA LYS A 223 1.33 8.02 11.30
C LYS A 223 1.74 9.32 10.62
N TYR A 224 0.96 10.39 10.79
CA TYR A 224 1.08 11.59 9.95
C TYR A 224 1.18 12.92 10.71
N PHE A 225 0.87 12.95 12.02
CA PHE A 225 0.72 14.21 12.77
C PHE A 225 1.49 14.25 14.09
N THR A 226 2.28 13.23 14.43
CA THR A 226 3.11 13.20 15.64
C THR A 226 4.55 12.79 15.33
N ASP A 227 5.50 13.25 16.15
CA ASP A 227 6.91 12.82 16.12
C ASP A 227 7.19 11.59 17.01
N ASP A 228 6.14 10.98 17.57
CA ASP A 228 6.25 9.93 18.58
C ASP A 228 6.61 8.57 17.98
N VAL A 229 6.25 8.33 16.72
CA VAL A 229 6.62 7.10 16.00
C VAL A 229 8.06 7.21 15.52
N LYS A 230 8.88 6.25 15.94
CA LYS A 230 10.26 6.13 15.49
C LYS A 230 10.37 5.10 14.39
N TYR A 231 11.07 5.46 13.34
CA TYR A 231 11.39 4.59 12.22
C TYR A 231 12.88 4.28 12.23
N GLN A 232 13.22 3.01 12.08
CA GLN A 232 14.61 2.56 12.02
C GLN A 232 14.84 1.79 10.71
N CYS A 233 15.79 2.27 9.90
CA CYS A 233 16.18 1.62 8.65
C CYS A 233 17.71 1.73 8.46
N PRO A 234 18.44 0.61 8.27
CA PRO A 234 17.98 -0.78 8.33
C PRO A 234 17.35 -1.16 9.68
N SER A 235 16.50 -2.19 9.68
CA SER A 235 15.59 -2.53 10.79
C SER A 235 16.27 -2.79 12.15
N GLY A 236 17.53 -3.22 12.12
CA GLY A 236 18.25 -3.69 13.31
C GLY A 236 17.85 -5.10 13.77
N LEU A 237 17.03 -5.81 13.01
CA LEU A 237 16.67 -7.20 13.26
C LEU A 237 17.85 -8.15 12.99
N PRO A 238 17.81 -9.38 13.55
CA PRO A 238 18.71 -10.44 13.11
C PRO A 238 18.62 -10.66 11.59
N GLU A 239 19.76 -10.89 10.94
CA GLU A 239 19.85 -11.04 9.47
C GLU A 239 18.88 -12.11 8.93
N ALA A 240 18.72 -13.22 9.65
CA ALA A 240 17.79 -14.28 9.27
C ALA A 240 16.32 -13.83 9.29
N GLU A 241 15.93 -12.99 10.25
CA GLU A 241 14.57 -12.44 10.32
C GLU A 241 14.34 -11.43 9.17
N GLU A 242 15.33 -10.55 8.91
CA GLU A 242 15.25 -9.57 7.81
C GLU A 242 15.13 -10.28 6.45
N HIS A 243 15.94 -11.30 6.19
CA HIS A 243 15.85 -12.10 4.97
C HIS A 243 14.51 -12.81 4.82
N GLU A 244 13.95 -13.35 5.92
CA GLU A 244 12.64 -14.01 5.87
C GLU A 244 11.51 -13.02 5.57
N ILE A 245 11.54 -11.83 6.18
CA ILE A 245 10.57 -10.75 5.91
C ILE A 245 10.65 -10.30 4.44
N GLN A 246 11.87 -10.09 3.93
CA GLN A 246 12.09 -9.75 2.52
C GLN A 246 11.58 -10.84 1.58
N ARG A 247 11.81 -12.12 1.93
CA ARG A 247 11.35 -13.27 1.16
C ARG A 247 9.82 -13.32 1.09
N ILE A 248 9.12 -13.21 2.23
CA ILE A 248 7.65 -13.24 2.24
C ILE A 248 7.03 -11.99 1.60
N ALA A 249 7.64 -10.80 1.76
CA ALA A 249 7.16 -9.57 1.14
C ALA A 249 7.24 -9.65 -0.39
N LEU A 250 8.36 -10.17 -0.90
CA LEU A 250 8.56 -10.39 -2.33
C LEU A 250 7.62 -11.47 -2.89
N ALA A 251 7.41 -12.56 -2.14
CA ALA A 251 6.45 -13.59 -2.52
C ALA A 251 5.01 -13.06 -2.54
N ALA A 252 4.59 -12.32 -1.50
CA ALA A 252 3.29 -11.67 -1.40
C ALA A 252 3.05 -10.71 -2.57
N TYR A 253 4.04 -9.87 -2.87
CA TYR A 253 4.01 -8.93 -3.99
C TYR A 253 3.80 -9.64 -5.34
N ARG A 254 4.58 -10.71 -5.59
CA ARG A 254 4.48 -11.50 -6.83
C ARG A 254 3.16 -12.25 -6.94
N THR A 255 2.69 -12.83 -5.84
CA THR A 255 1.43 -13.61 -5.77
C THR A 255 0.23 -12.75 -6.17
N LEU A 256 0.21 -11.48 -5.75
CA LEU A 256 -0.84 -10.53 -6.11
C LEU A 256 -0.69 -9.97 -7.53
N GLY A 257 0.39 -10.30 -8.25
CA GLY A 257 0.68 -9.74 -9.56
C GLY A 257 1.07 -8.25 -9.52
N CYS A 258 1.58 -7.76 -8.39
CA CYS A 258 2.02 -6.38 -8.27
C CYS A 258 3.24 -6.08 -9.17
N ARG A 259 3.37 -4.83 -9.63
CA ARG A 259 4.50 -4.37 -10.44
C ARG A 259 4.89 -2.90 -10.17
N GLY A 260 6.10 -2.55 -10.61
CA GLY A 260 6.69 -1.22 -10.46
C GLY A 260 7.26 -1.00 -9.06
N TRP A 261 6.37 -0.92 -8.07
CA TRP A 261 6.71 -0.72 -6.67
C TRP A 261 5.52 -1.06 -5.76
N GLY A 262 5.79 -1.19 -4.46
CA GLY A 262 4.78 -1.40 -3.43
C GLY A 262 5.43 -1.58 -2.06
N ARG A 263 4.62 -1.85 -1.05
CA ARG A 263 5.09 -2.03 0.33
C ARG A 263 4.21 -3.01 1.09
N ALA A 264 4.84 -4.06 1.65
CA ALA A 264 4.18 -5.01 2.53
C ALA A 264 4.34 -4.58 3.98
N ASP A 265 3.24 -4.50 4.72
CA ASP A 265 3.25 -4.24 6.16
C ASP A 265 3.13 -5.58 6.91
N VAL A 266 3.96 -5.78 7.94
CA VAL A 266 4.21 -7.08 8.57
C VAL A 266 4.29 -6.93 10.10
N MET A 267 3.67 -7.87 10.82
CA MET A 267 3.88 -8.03 12.27
C MET A 267 4.79 -9.23 12.55
N ILE A 268 5.79 -9.04 13.40
CA ILE A 268 6.64 -10.11 13.94
C ILE A 268 6.11 -10.49 15.32
N ARG A 269 5.53 -11.68 15.44
CA ARG A 269 4.93 -12.13 16.70
C ARG A 269 5.97 -12.31 17.81
N ALA A 270 5.71 -11.75 19.00
CA ALA A 270 6.66 -11.78 20.11
C ALA A 270 6.96 -13.20 20.63
N SER A 271 5.95 -14.08 20.64
CA SER A 271 6.06 -15.41 21.24
C SER A 271 6.95 -16.38 20.47
N ASP A 272 7.03 -16.26 19.14
CA ASP A 272 7.78 -17.19 18.30
C ASP A 272 8.55 -16.53 17.14
N ARG A 273 8.62 -15.20 17.11
CA ARG A 273 9.30 -14.37 16.10
C ARG A 273 8.83 -14.61 14.66
N LYS A 274 7.66 -15.23 14.45
CA LYS A 274 7.15 -15.46 13.11
C LYS A 274 6.56 -14.19 12.49
N PRO A 275 6.88 -13.87 11.22
CA PRO A 275 6.31 -12.74 10.51
C PRO A 275 4.93 -13.06 9.91
N PHE A 276 4.01 -12.10 9.97
CA PHE A 276 2.65 -12.18 9.46
C PHE A 276 2.33 -10.97 8.59
N LEU A 277 1.95 -11.19 7.33
CA LEU A 277 1.58 -10.14 6.39
C LEU A 277 0.22 -9.53 6.77
N LEU A 278 0.16 -8.21 6.90
CA LEU A 278 -1.07 -7.48 7.20
C LEU A 278 -1.78 -7.07 5.92
N GLU A 279 -1.07 -6.35 5.05
CA GLU A 279 -1.59 -5.76 3.81
C GLU A 279 -0.47 -5.44 2.81
N MET A 280 -0.85 -5.20 1.56
CA MET A 280 0.02 -4.75 0.48
C MET A 280 -0.45 -3.37 0.01
N ASN A 281 0.45 -2.39 0.06
CA ASN A 281 0.20 -1.05 -0.45
C ASN A 281 0.80 -0.94 -1.86
N THR A 282 -0.02 -0.61 -2.85
CA THR A 282 0.39 -0.53 -4.26
C THR A 282 0.63 0.90 -4.75
N SER A 283 0.25 1.90 -3.95
CA SER A 283 0.57 3.32 -4.14
C SER A 283 1.04 3.94 -2.82
N PRO A 284 2.18 3.48 -2.25
CA PRO A 284 2.63 3.95 -0.94
C PRO A 284 3.03 5.43 -0.96
N GLY A 285 3.02 6.07 0.21
CA GLY A 285 3.45 7.47 0.36
C GLY A 285 4.86 7.75 -0.17
N MET A 286 5.04 8.93 -0.77
CA MET A 286 6.30 9.39 -1.37
C MET A 286 6.78 10.72 -0.82
N THR A 287 6.34 11.12 0.37
CA THR A 287 6.94 12.25 1.08
C THR A 287 8.38 11.95 1.48
N SER A 288 9.18 12.98 1.77
CA SER A 288 10.58 12.80 2.23
C SER A 288 10.73 11.95 3.50
N HIS A 289 9.67 11.87 4.31
CA HIS A 289 9.58 11.08 5.54
C HIS A 289 8.88 9.73 5.35
N SER A 290 8.41 9.41 4.15
CA SER A 290 7.73 8.14 3.86
C SER A 290 8.69 6.95 3.87
N LEU A 291 8.15 5.77 4.16
CA LEU A 291 8.92 4.55 4.43
C LEU A 291 9.60 3.97 3.18
N VAL A 292 9.01 4.14 2.00
CA VAL A 292 9.63 3.66 0.75
C VAL A 292 10.88 4.51 0.40
N PRO A 293 10.83 5.86 0.39
CA PRO A 293 12.04 6.68 0.29
C PRO A 293 13.11 6.37 1.36
N MET A 294 12.70 6.11 2.60
CA MET A 294 13.63 5.74 3.68
C MET A 294 14.37 4.43 3.37
N SER A 295 13.62 3.38 3.01
CA SER A 295 14.16 2.07 2.64
C SER A 295 15.06 2.14 1.40
N ALA A 296 14.65 2.91 0.38
CA ALA A 296 15.44 3.15 -0.83
C ALA A 296 16.77 3.85 -0.52
N ARG A 297 16.77 4.85 0.36
CA ARG A 297 17.98 5.57 0.80
C ARG A 297 18.96 4.64 1.51
N ALA A 298 18.46 3.75 2.38
CA ALA A 298 19.28 2.73 3.03
C ALA A 298 19.90 1.74 2.03
N ALA A 299 19.24 1.51 0.89
CA ALA A 299 19.77 0.74 -0.25
C ALA A 299 20.67 1.56 -1.19
N GLY A 300 21.04 2.79 -0.84
CA GLY A 300 21.88 3.67 -1.66
C GLY A 300 21.17 4.27 -2.87
N ILE A 301 19.84 4.39 -2.85
CA ILE A 301 19.02 4.97 -3.92
C ILE A 301 18.51 6.34 -3.45
N PRO A 302 19.02 7.46 -4.01
CA PRO A 302 18.49 8.79 -3.74
C PRO A 302 17.02 8.93 -4.13
N TYR A 303 16.31 9.87 -3.50
CA TYR A 303 14.87 10.06 -3.71
C TYR A 303 14.52 10.38 -5.17
N GLU A 304 15.26 11.27 -5.80
CA GLU A 304 15.05 11.67 -7.19
C GLU A 304 15.30 10.50 -8.15
N GLU A 305 16.30 9.68 -7.84
CA GLU A 305 16.58 8.46 -8.57
C GLU A 305 15.48 7.40 -8.38
N LEU A 306 14.93 7.28 -7.17
CA LEU A 306 13.77 6.42 -6.91
C LEU A 306 12.57 6.85 -7.76
N CYS A 307 12.21 8.14 -7.77
CA CYS A 307 11.10 8.67 -8.58
C CYS A 307 11.30 8.38 -10.08
N VAL A 308 12.51 8.59 -10.60
CA VAL A 308 12.81 8.28 -12.01
C VAL A 308 12.75 6.78 -12.30
N ARG A 309 13.22 5.92 -11.39
CA ARG A 309 13.16 4.45 -11.55
C ARG A 309 11.71 3.96 -11.57
N VAL A 310 10.86 4.49 -10.68
CA VAL A 310 9.42 4.16 -10.66
C VAL A 310 8.75 4.64 -11.94
N LEU A 311 9.01 5.88 -12.39
CA LEU A 311 8.51 6.41 -13.66
C LEU A 311 8.95 5.56 -14.87
N ALA A 312 10.19 5.07 -14.86
CA ALA A 312 10.72 4.22 -15.93
C ALA A 312 10.05 2.84 -16.02
N SER A 313 9.44 2.37 -14.93
CA SER A 313 8.62 1.14 -14.94
C SER A 313 7.19 1.33 -15.45
N ALA A 314 6.78 2.56 -15.78
CA ALA A 314 5.41 2.83 -16.23
C ALA A 314 5.05 1.98 -17.46
N SER A 315 3.94 1.26 -17.36
CA SER A 315 3.49 0.28 -18.36
C SER A 315 1.98 0.10 -18.33
N LEU A 316 1.43 -0.43 -19.43
CA LEU A 316 0.07 -0.96 -19.50
C LEU A 316 0.10 -2.47 -19.24
N ASP A 317 -0.93 -3.02 -18.60
CA ASP A 317 -1.12 -4.47 -18.45
C ASP A 317 -1.50 -5.11 -19.77
N ALA A 318 -2.36 -4.45 -20.53
CA ALA A 318 -2.65 -4.84 -21.90
C ALA A 318 -1.51 -4.36 -22.79
N THR A 319 -0.39 -5.10 -22.82
CA THR A 319 0.53 -4.95 -23.95
C THR A 319 -0.26 -5.37 -25.17
N GLY A 320 -0.62 -4.40 -26.03
CA GLY A 320 -1.35 -4.64 -27.25
C GLY A 320 -0.71 -5.81 -27.99
N GLY A 321 -1.39 -6.95 -27.97
CA GLY A 321 -1.16 -7.98 -28.97
C GLY A 321 -1.39 -7.28 -30.29
N SER A 322 -0.30 -7.01 -31.01
CA SER A 322 -0.36 -6.61 -32.41
C SER A 322 -1.28 -7.59 -33.12
N ARG A 323 -2.47 -7.11 -33.49
CA ARG A 323 -3.20 -7.61 -34.64
C ARG A 323 -2.86 -6.72 -35.81
#